data_AF-A0A2U3MW54-F1
#
_entry.id   AF-A0A2U3MW54-F1
#
_cell.length_a   1.000
_cell.length_b   1.000
_cell.length_c   1.000
_cell.angle_alpha   90.00
_cell.angle_beta   90.00
_cell.angle_gamma   90.00
#
_symmetry.space_group_name_H-M   'P 1'
#
loop_
_entity.id
_entity.type
_entity.pdbx_description
1 polymer ?
#
loop_
_entity_poly.entity_id
_entity_poly.type
_entity_poly.pdbx_seq_one_letter_code
_entity_poly.pdbx_strand_id
1 'polypeptide(L)'
;MAFDLVHYFAEQIQIQKPQLLGQLELDERKNHLLEINALTLGKLVSLWKQDDIKLYQEISHPDPLYVQDIARHLTTSPANQSTLNKTELELATTEILSLQLAELKQLDETGNFGKEGLRELILGQIEHLSGHADDWVWSTNELTELIGSKPIEEEEISLDETMKEFNQMVNAQNTAHDDVHTEVETAPQKNPGWAKVAEPIVALVVLWILFDALIKYVFH
;
A
#
# COMPACT_ATOMS: atom_id res chain seq x y z
N MET A 1 -7.00 22.03 -11.46
CA MET A 1 -6.91 20.56 -11.46
C MET A 1 -5.49 20.23 -11.85
N ALA A 2 -4.74 19.57 -10.97
CA ALA A 2 -3.38 19.13 -11.28
C ALA A 2 -3.43 18.06 -12.38
N PHE A 3 -2.37 17.95 -13.18
CA PHE A 3 -2.27 16.95 -14.23
C PHE A 3 -2.08 15.57 -13.60
N ASP A 4 -2.87 14.58 -14.01
CA ASP A 4 -2.85 13.23 -13.47
C ASP A 4 -1.94 12.32 -14.30
N LEU A 5 -0.70 12.13 -13.84
CA LEU A 5 0.26 11.24 -14.50
C LEU A 5 -0.09 9.77 -14.32
N VAL A 6 -0.78 9.39 -13.24
CA VAL A 6 -1.18 8.00 -12.99
C VAL A 6 -2.08 7.54 -14.12
N HIS A 7 -3.13 8.31 -14.41
CA HIS A 7 -4.07 8.04 -15.48
C HIS A 7 -3.41 8.19 -16.86
N TYR A 8 -2.69 9.29 -17.08
CA TYR A 8 -2.02 9.53 -18.36
C TYR A 8 -1.09 8.39 -18.76
N PHE A 9 -0.23 7.91 -17.86
CA PHE A 9 0.66 6.79 -18.17
C PHE A 9 -0.09 5.48 -18.36
N ALA A 10 -1.16 5.23 -17.59
CA ALA A 10 -1.99 4.04 -17.82
C ALA A 10 -2.56 4.01 -19.24
N GLU A 11 -2.99 5.16 -19.78
CA GLU A 11 -3.43 5.28 -21.17
C GLU A 11 -2.27 5.08 -22.16
N GLN A 12 -1.12 5.70 -21.91
CA GLN A 12 0.05 5.56 -22.80
C GLN A 12 0.56 4.12 -22.85
N ILE A 13 0.54 3.39 -21.73
CA ILE A 13 0.90 1.97 -21.69
C ILE A 13 -0.03 1.15 -22.58
N GLN A 14 -1.34 1.40 -22.53
CA GLN A 14 -2.31 0.69 -23.37
C GLN A 14 -2.10 0.96 -24.86
N ILE A 15 -1.77 2.20 -25.23
CA ILE A 15 -1.55 2.62 -26.62
C ILE A 15 -0.23 2.07 -27.16
N GLN A 16 0.86 2.26 -26.42
CA GLN A 16 2.23 2.02 -26.92
C GLN A 16 2.74 0.61 -26.63
N LYS A 17 2.23 -0.05 -25.59
CA LYS A 17 2.65 -1.39 -25.17
C LYS A 17 1.46 -2.37 -25.12
N PRO A 18 0.66 -2.51 -26.21
CA PRO A 18 -0.57 -3.31 -26.20
C PRO A 18 -0.34 -4.82 -26.05
N GLN A 19 0.89 -5.30 -26.15
CA GLN A 19 1.26 -6.71 -25.97
C GLN A 19 1.91 -7.01 -24.61
N LEU A 20 2.18 -5.99 -23.78
CA LEU A 20 2.83 -6.19 -22.50
C LEU A 20 1.91 -6.98 -21.56
N LEU A 21 2.43 -8.07 -20.99
CA LEU A 21 1.67 -9.06 -20.22
C LEU A 21 0.49 -9.68 -21.01
N GLY A 22 0.63 -9.79 -22.34
CA GLY A 22 -0.44 -10.29 -23.23
C GLY A 22 -0.80 -11.78 -23.05
N GLN A 23 -0.04 -12.51 -22.23
CA GLN A 23 -0.32 -13.89 -21.85
C GLN A 23 -1.38 -14.03 -20.74
N LEU A 24 -1.69 -12.92 -20.04
CA LEU A 24 -2.66 -12.90 -18.94
C LEU A 24 -4.08 -12.60 -19.44
N GLU A 25 -5.07 -12.97 -18.65
CA GLU A 25 -6.47 -12.57 -18.89
C GLU A 25 -6.63 -11.05 -18.80
N LEU A 26 -7.62 -10.50 -19.51
CA LEU A 26 -7.73 -9.05 -19.73
C LEU A 26 -7.80 -8.23 -18.43
N ASP A 27 -8.58 -8.68 -17.45
CA ASP A 27 -8.76 -7.98 -16.17
C ASP A 27 -7.52 -8.11 -15.27
N GLU A 28 -6.94 -9.31 -15.18
CA GLU A 28 -5.70 -9.57 -14.44
C GLU A 28 -4.55 -8.74 -15.01
N ARG A 29 -4.42 -8.74 -16.33
CA ARG A 29 -3.46 -7.91 -17.07
C ARG A 29 -3.62 -6.44 -16.72
N LYS A 30 -4.85 -5.92 -16.78
CA LYS A 30 -5.13 -4.52 -16.47
C LYS A 30 -4.71 -4.17 -15.05
N ASN A 31 -5.05 -5.02 -14.08
CA ASN A 31 -4.70 -4.79 -12.68
C ASN A 31 -3.17 -4.75 -12.48
N HIS A 32 -2.44 -5.70 -13.07
CA HIS A 32 -0.98 -5.68 -13.00
C HIS A 32 -0.34 -4.47 -13.68
N LEU A 33 -0.85 -4.04 -14.84
CA LEU A 33 -0.34 -2.85 -15.50
C LEU A 33 -0.57 -1.58 -14.65
N LEU A 34 -1.73 -1.46 -14.00
CA LEU A 34 -2.02 -0.34 -13.10
C LEU A 34 -1.14 -0.37 -11.85
N GLU A 35 -0.95 -1.54 -11.24
CA GLU A 35 -0.09 -1.72 -10.07
C GLU A 35 1.37 -1.39 -10.39
N ILE A 36 1.91 -1.89 -11.50
CA ILE A 36 3.28 -1.60 -11.93
C ILE A 36 3.43 -0.12 -12.29
N ASN A 37 2.45 0.48 -12.96
CA ASN A 37 2.44 1.91 -13.26
C ASN A 37 2.52 2.76 -11.98
N ALA A 38 1.75 2.41 -10.95
CA ALA A 38 1.81 3.06 -9.64
C ALA A 38 3.15 2.81 -8.93
N LEU A 39 3.70 1.59 -9.02
CA LEU A 39 4.99 1.23 -8.47
C LEU A 39 6.13 2.05 -9.08
N THR A 40 6.20 2.15 -10.40
CA THR A 40 7.27 2.89 -11.08
C THR A 40 7.10 4.40 -10.92
N LEU A 41 5.87 4.93 -10.96
CA LEU A 41 5.63 6.35 -10.70
C LEU A 41 5.94 6.73 -9.25
N GLY A 42 5.53 5.90 -8.28
CA GLY A 42 5.94 6.07 -6.88
C GLY A 42 7.46 6.06 -6.73
N LYS A 43 8.16 5.21 -7.49
CA LYS A 43 9.63 5.22 -7.49
C LYS A 43 10.21 6.52 -8.03
N LEU A 44 9.64 7.08 -9.09
CA LEU A 44 10.05 8.39 -9.63
C LEU A 44 9.86 9.50 -8.59
N VAL A 45 8.75 9.51 -7.84
CA VAL A 45 8.52 10.46 -6.74
C VAL A 45 9.62 10.34 -5.69
N SER A 46 9.92 9.13 -5.22
CA SER A 46 10.94 8.91 -4.20
C SER A 46 12.34 9.28 -4.68
N LEU A 47 12.68 8.94 -5.92
CA LEU A 47 13.95 9.33 -6.53
C LEU A 47 14.07 10.85 -6.65
N TRP A 48 12.98 11.56 -7.00
CA TRP A 48 12.97 13.02 -7.04
C TRP A 48 13.22 13.63 -5.65
N LYS A 49 12.61 13.07 -4.60
CA LYS A 49 12.84 13.52 -3.22
C LYS A 49 14.29 13.29 -2.76
N GLN A 50 14.95 12.25 -3.28
CA GLN A 50 16.32 11.87 -2.90
C GLN A 50 17.38 12.67 -3.65
N ASP A 51 17.28 12.74 -4.99
CA ASP A 51 18.23 13.46 -5.85
C ASP A 51 17.51 13.94 -7.13
N ASP A 52 16.94 15.14 -7.04
CA ASP A 52 16.18 15.75 -8.13
C ASP A 52 17.05 16.15 -9.33
N ILE A 53 18.36 16.38 -9.13
CA ILE A 53 19.29 16.71 -10.22
C ILE A 53 19.53 15.45 -11.05
N LYS A 54 19.86 14.34 -10.38
CA LYS A 54 20.11 13.07 -11.07
C LYS A 54 18.86 12.62 -11.83
N LEU A 55 17.70 12.60 -11.17
CA LEU A 55 16.48 12.15 -11.84
C LEU A 55 16.11 13.05 -13.03
N TYR A 56 16.28 14.38 -12.90
CA TYR A 56 16.05 15.29 -14.03
C TYR A 56 16.97 14.97 -15.22
N GLN A 57 18.25 14.69 -14.97
CA GLN A 57 19.19 14.30 -16.02
C GLN A 57 18.78 12.99 -16.72
N GLU A 58 18.36 12.00 -15.95
CA GLU A 58 17.88 10.70 -16.46
C GLU A 58 16.56 10.83 -17.23
N ILE A 59 15.70 11.81 -16.89
CA ILE A 59 14.52 12.12 -17.71
C ILE A 59 14.95 12.79 -19.02
N SER A 60 15.85 13.77 -18.98
CA SER A 60 16.32 14.46 -20.20
C SER A 60 17.06 13.51 -21.14
N HIS A 61 17.81 12.54 -20.60
CA HIS A 61 18.60 11.57 -21.34
C HIS A 61 18.41 10.16 -20.75
N PRO A 62 17.31 9.47 -21.09
CA PRO A 62 17.02 8.15 -20.53
C PRO A 62 18.12 7.13 -20.84
N ASP A 63 18.81 6.65 -19.79
CA ASP A 63 19.77 5.54 -19.88
C ASP A 63 19.05 4.19 -19.62
N PRO A 64 19.07 3.25 -20.58
CA PRO A 64 18.52 1.92 -20.38
C PRO A 64 19.09 1.17 -19.16
N LEU A 65 20.37 1.39 -18.80
CA LEU A 65 20.99 0.74 -17.65
C LEU A 65 20.42 1.27 -16.34
N TYR A 66 20.18 2.58 -16.26
CA TYR A 66 19.54 3.20 -15.10
C TYR A 66 18.13 2.64 -14.88
N VAL A 67 17.35 2.51 -15.96
CA VAL A 67 16.01 1.91 -15.91
C VAL A 67 16.06 0.46 -15.44
N GLN A 68 16.97 -0.34 -15.99
CA GLN A 68 17.13 -1.75 -15.62
C GLN A 68 17.53 -1.90 -14.14
N ASP A 69 18.44 -1.04 -13.64
CA ASP A 69 18.85 -1.07 -12.25
C ASP A 69 17.71 -0.71 -11.30
N ILE A 70 16.89 0.30 -11.64
CA ILE A 70 15.68 0.61 -10.87
C ILE A 70 14.71 -0.55 -10.89
N ALA A 71 14.42 -1.11 -12.08
CA ALA A 71 13.49 -2.21 -12.22
C ALA A 71 13.92 -3.40 -11.36
N ARG A 72 15.21 -3.77 -11.42
CA ARG A 72 15.79 -4.83 -10.59
C ARG A 72 15.69 -4.52 -9.10
N HIS A 73 15.92 -3.28 -8.67
CA HIS A 73 15.77 -2.91 -7.27
C HIS A 73 14.31 -3.04 -6.79
N LEU A 74 13.35 -2.62 -7.61
CA LEU A 74 11.92 -2.76 -7.32
C LEU A 74 11.50 -4.23 -7.26
N THR A 75 11.97 -5.08 -8.18
CA THR A 75 11.59 -6.51 -8.24
C THR A 75 12.27 -7.39 -7.20
N THR A 76 13.44 -6.98 -6.71
CA THR A 76 14.21 -7.72 -5.70
C THR A 76 14.04 -7.18 -4.28
N SER A 77 13.31 -6.07 -4.11
CA SER A 77 12.99 -5.51 -2.80
C SER A 77 12.31 -6.55 -1.90
N PRO A 78 12.69 -6.65 -0.61
CA PRO A 78 12.02 -7.55 0.33
C PRO A 78 10.57 -7.15 0.62
N ALA A 79 10.20 -5.89 0.34
CA ALA A 79 8.83 -5.40 0.45
C ALA A 79 7.96 -5.72 -0.78
N ASN A 80 8.55 -6.25 -1.86
CA ASN A 80 7.79 -6.61 -3.05
C ASN A 80 6.90 -7.84 -2.79
N GLN A 81 5.60 -7.69 -3.06
CA GLN A 81 4.60 -8.76 -2.89
C GLN A 81 3.82 -9.04 -4.18
N SER A 82 4.34 -8.64 -5.35
CA SER A 82 3.69 -8.89 -6.63
C SER A 82 3.51 -10.40 -6.86
N THR A 83 2.36 -10.78 -7.41
CA THR A 83 2.04 -12.17 -7.76
C THR A 83 2.64 -12.61 -9.10
N LEU A 84 3.15 -11.67 -9.90
CA LEU A 84 3.83 -11.96 -11.16
C LEU A 84 5.13 -12.72 -10.92
N ASN A 85 5.53 -13.54 -11.90
CA ASN A 85 6.86 -14.13 -11.83
C ASN A 85 7.94 -13.05 -11.98
N LYS A 86 9.10 -13.27 -11.36
CA LYS A 86 10.17 -12.25 -11.29
C LYS A 86 10.62 -11.74 -12.65
N THR A 87 10.74 -12.63 -13.64
CA THR A 87 11.18 -12.28 -14.99
C THR A 87 10.15 -11.41 -15.71
N GLU A 88 8.87 -11.77 -15.60
CA GLU A 88 7.77 -10.99 -16.17
C GLU A 88 7.64 -9.62 -15.49
N LEU A 89 7.73 -9.59 -14.16
CA LEU A 89 7.66 -8.34 -13.40
C LEU A 89 8.82 -7.41 -13.76
N GLU A 90 10.05 -7.93 -13.85
CA GLU A 90 11.23 -7.12 -14.19
C GLU A 90 11.14 -6.57 -15.61
N LEU A 91 10.71 -7.40 -16.57
CA LEU A 91 10.48 -6.97 -17.94
C LEU A 91 9.40 -5.87 -17.98
N ALA A 92 8.24 -6.10 -17.36
CA ALA A 92 7.14 -5.15 -17.37
C ALA A 92 7.48 -3.84 -16.66
N THR A 93 8.19 -3.92 -15.53
CA THR A 93 8.67 -2.75 -14.78
C THR A 93 9.68 -1.95 -15.62
N THR A 94 10.59 -2.63 -16.33
CA THR A 94 11.57 -1.98 -17.23
C THR A 94 10.87 -1.26 -18.38
N GLU A 95 9.92 -1.92 -19.04
CA GLU A 95 9.17 -1.37 -20.17
C GLU A 95 8.30 -0.17 -19.77
N ILE A 96 7.58 -0.28 -18.64
CA ILE A 96 6.73 0.79 -18.13
C ILE A 96 7.57 1.99 -17.66
N LEU A 97 8.64 1.76 -16.90
CA LEU A 97 9.51 2.84 -16.43
C LEU A 97 10.20 3.56 -17.61
N SER A 98 10.65 2.81 -18.62
CA SER A 98 11.21 3.39 -19.86
C SER A 98 10.19 4.31 -20.55
N LEU A 99 8.94 3.85 -20.66
CA LEU A 99 7.86 4.62 -21.24
C LEU A 99 7.59 5.88 -20.41
N GLN A 100 7.47 5.78 -19.09
CA GLN A 100 7.23 6.93 -18.21
C GLN A 100 8.32 7.99 -18.34
N LEU A 101 9.61 7.61 -18.40
CA LEU A 101 10.70 8.56 -18.60
C LEU A 101 10.63 9.25 -19.97
N ALA A 102 10.34 8.49 -21.04
CA ALA A 102 10.18 9.05 -22.38
C ALA A 102 9.00 10.04 -22.46
N GLU A 103 7.89 9.71 -21.81
CA GLU A 103 6.71 10.57 -21.74
C GLU A 103 6.98 11.84 -20.91
N LEU A 104 7.67 11.73 -19.77
CA LEU A 104 8.08 12.89 -18.98
C LEU A 104 9.01 13.82 -19.77
N LYS A 105 9.93 13.24 -20.53
CA LYS A 105 10.80 14.00 -21.43
C LYS A 105 9.99 14.76 -22.48
N GLN A 106 9.04 14.08 -23.14
CA GLN A 106 8.18 14.71 -24.13
C GLN A 106 7.34 15.84 -23.52
N LEU A 107 6.81 15.63 -22.31
CA LEU A 107 6.07 16.65 -21.56
C LEU A 107 6.97 17.86 -21.25
N ASP A 108 8.22 17.64 -20.80
CA ASP A 108 9.19 18.71 -20.56
C ASP A 108 9.53 19.49 -21.83
N GLU A 109 9.81 18.79 -22.94
CA GLU A 109 10.17 19.41 -24.22
C GLU A 109 8.99 20.20 -24.82
N THR A 110 7.76 19.69 -24.70
CA THR A 110 6.56 20.33 -25.26
C THR A 110 6.09 21.50 -24.38
N GLY A 111 6.10 21.31 -23.07
CA GLY A 111 5.65 22.30 -22.09
C GLY A 111 6.72 23.33 -21.71
N ASN A 112 7.99 23.05 -22.03
CA ASN A 112 9.16 23.80 -21.58
C ASN A 112 9.14 24.02 -20.05
N PHE A 113 8.86 22.95 -19.30
CA PHE A 113 8.68 23.00 -17.85
C PHE A 113 9.98 23.29 -17.12
N GLY A 114 11.07 22.69 -17.60
CA GLY A 114 12.34 22.62 -16.88
C GLY A 114 12.22 21.83 -15.59
N LYS A 115 13.33 21.79 -14.84
CA LYS A 115 13.42 21.03 -13.59
C LYS A 115 12.32 21.39 -12.58
N GLU A 116 12.03 22.68 -12.38
CA GLU A 116 11.03 23.11 -11.39
C GLU A 116 9.60 22.74 -11.79
N GLY A 117 9.25 22.86 -13.08
CA GLY A 117 7.92 22.45 -13.54
C GLY A 117 7.73 20.93 -13.46
N LEU A 118 8.76 20.14 -13.80
CA LEU A 118 8.73 18.69 -13.58
C LEU A 118 8.68 18.31 -12.10
N ARG A 119 9.34 19.08 -11.22
CA ARG A 119 9.26 18.89 -9.77
C ARG A 119 7.82 19.03 -9.28
N GLU A 120 7.14 20.11 -9.66
CA GLU A 120 5.73 20.31 -9.30
C GLU A 120 4.84 19.21 -9.86
N LEU A 121 5.07 18.83 -11.13
CA LEU A 121 4.32 17.76 -11.78
C LEU A 121 4.47 16.42 -11.06
N ILE A 122 5.70 15.97 -10.79
CA ILE A 122 6.00 14.66 -10.21
C ILE A 122 5.59 14.62 -8.74
N LEU A 123 5.94 15.64 -7.94
CA LEU A 123 5.59 15.66 -6.52
C LEU A 123 4.08 15.83 -6.30
N GLY A 124 3.38 16.49 -7.23
CA GLY A 124 1.92 16.59 -7.22
C GLY A 124 1.21 15.25 -7.39
N GLN A 125 1.89 14.20 -7.85
CA GLN A 125 1.27 12.89 -8.06
C GLN A 125 1.02 12.11 -6.77
N ILE A 126 1.54 12.54 -5.61
CA ILE A 126 1.30 11.84 -4.34
C ILE A 126 -0.22 11.75 -4.07
N GLU A 127 -0.97 12.82 -4.31
CA GLU A 127 -2.43 12.83 -4.13
C GLU A 127 -3.13 11.89 -5.11
N HIS A 128 -2.66 11.82 -6.36
CA HIS A 128 -3.21 10.94 -7.39
C HIS A 128 -2.86 9.47 -7.16
N LEU A 129 -1.70 9.16 -6.56
CA LEU A 129 -1.28 7.79 -6.25
C LEU A 129 -2.08 7.19 -5.09
N SER A 130 -2.61 8.03 -4.20
CA SER A 130 -3.44 7.60 -3.08
C SER A 130 -4.57 6.68 -3.54
N GLY A 131 -4.64 5.50 -2.96
CA GLY A 131 -5.69 4.51 -3.22
C GLY A 131 -5.55 3.69 -4.52
N HIS A 132 -4.49 3.88 -5.31
CA HIS A 132 -4.33 3.18 -6.59
C HIS A 132 -3.57 1.84 -6.49
N ALA A 133 -2.90 1.57 -5.37
CA ALA A 133 -2.12 0.35 -5.19
C ALA A 133 -2.11 -0.11 -3.73
N ASP A 134 -1.72 -1.37 -3.53
CA ASP A 134 -1.57 -1.99 -2.21
C ASP A 134 -0.34 -1.44 -1.47
N ASP A 135 -0.35 -1.55 -0.13
CA ASP A 135 0.67 -0.96 0.74
C ASP A 135 2.11 -1.45 0.48
N TRP A 136 2.26 -2.64 -0.11
CA TRP A 136 3.56 -3.18 -0.47
C TRP A 136 4.24 -2.31 -1.54
N VAL A 137 3.47 -1.70 -2.44
CA VAL A 137 3.95 -0.77 -3.48
C VAL A 137 4.54 0.47 -2.83
N TRP A 138 3.84 1.05 -1.85
CA TRP A 138 4.28 2.23 -1.11
C TRP A 138 5.48 1.93 -0.21
N SER A 139 5.47 0.76 0.43
CA SER A 139 6.60 0.28 1.25
C SER A 139 7.86 0.07 0.42
N THR A 140 7.73 -0.49 -0.80
CA THR A 140 8.85 -0.68 -1.73
C THR A 140 9.47 0.64 -2.19
N ASN A 141 8.66 1.70 -2.24
CA ASN A 141 9.08 3.04 -2.64
C ASN A 141 9.41 3.97 -1.47
N GLU A 142 9.34 3.52 -0.22
CA GLU A 142 9.53 4.36 0.97
C GLU A 142 8.51 5.53 1.05
N LEU A 143 7.34 5.40 0.44
CA LEU A 143 6.26 6.39 0.44
C LEU A 143 5.29 6.10 1.59
N THR A 144 5.78 6.27 2.82
CA THR A 144 5.01 5.93 4.03
C THR A 144 3.70 6.69 4.18
N GLU A 145 3.58 7.88 3.58
CA GLU A 145 2.37 8.69 3.60
C GLU A 145 1.19 8.10 2.80
N LEU A 146 1.45 7.12 1.91
CA LEU A 146 0.43 6.47 1.09
C LEU A 146 -0.03 5.12 1.66
N ILE A 147 0.62 4.63 2.72
CA ILE A 147 0.25 3.36 3.37
C ILE A 147 -1.14 3.51 4.01
N GLY A 148 -2.03 2.57 3.73
CA GLY A 148 -3.43 2.57 4.16
C GLY A 148 -4.35 3.46 3.30
N SER A 149 -3.88 3.94 2.15
CA SER A 149 -4.67 4.81 1.28
C SER A 149 -5.72 4.09 0.42
N LYS A 150 -5.55 2.78 0.19
CA LYS A 150 -6.49 1.97 -0.58
C LYS A 150 -7.74 1.69 0.27
N PRO A 151 -8.95 2.07 -0.21
CA PRO A 151 -10.18 1.75 0.48
C PRO A 151 -10.28 0.24 0.69
N ILE A 152 -10.53 -0.17 1.92
CA ILE A 152 -10.89 -1.55 2.23
C ILE A 152 -12.33 -1.71 1.76
N GLU A 153 -12.59 -2.67 0.88
CA GLU A 153 -13.97 -3.08 0.57
C GLU A 153 -14.55 -3.67 1.87
N GLU A 154 -15.27 -2.84 2.62
CA GLU A 154 -16.03 -3.30 3.77
C GLU A 154 -17.09 -4.26 3.23
N GLU A 155 -17.05 -5.53 3.64
CA GLU A 155 -18.18 -6.43 3.45
C GLU A 155 -19.40 -5.72 4.03
N GLU A 156 -20.41 -5.46 3.18
CA GLU A 156 -21.68 -4.91 3.64
C GLU A 156 -22.29 -5.91 4.63
N ILE A 157 -22.02 -5.72 5.91
CA ILE A 157 -22.74 -6.39 6.98
C ILE A 157 -24.17 -5.90 6.84
N SER A 158 -25.01 -6.71 6.20
CA SER A 158 -26.42 -6.40 6.00
C SER A 158 -27.04 -6.15 7.36
N LEU A 159 -27.60 -4.94 7.55
CA LEU A 159 -28.37 -4.58 8.74
C LEU A 159 -29.50 -5.58 8.98
N ASP A 160 -30.07 -6.18 7.94
CA ASP A 160 -31.09 -7.22 8.06
C ASP A 160 -30.53 -8.52 8.64
N GLU A 161 -29.30 -8.89 8.30
CA GLU A 161 -28.62 -10.06 8.86
C GLU A 161 -28.25 -9.82 10.32
N THR A 162 -27.75 -8.62 10.64
CA THR A 162 -27.49 -8.18 12.02
C THR A 162 -28.77 -8.17 12.86
N MET A 163 -29.88 -7.65 12.33
CA MET A 163 -31.17 -7.63 13.01
C MET A 163 -31.78 -9.03 13.15
N LYS A 164 -31.51 -9.93 12.21
CA LYS A 164 -31.94 -11.33 12.27
C LYS A 164 -31.16 -12.10 13.34
N GLU A 165 -29.85 -11.93 13.41
CA GLU A 165 -29.02 -12.50 14.49
C GLU A 165 -29.39 -11.92 15.86
N PHE A 166 -29.64 -10.60 15.92
CA PHE A 166 -30.13 -9.94 17.14
C PHE A 166 -31.50 -10.49 17.57
N ASN A 167 -32.46 -10.60 16.65
CA ASN A 167 -33.77 -11.18 16.93
C ASN A 167 -33.67 -12.65 17.34
N GLN A 168 -32.75 -13.43 16.77
CA GLN A 168 -32.51 -14.81 17.19
C GLN A 168 -31.92 -14.89 18.60
N MET A 169 -30.98 -14.00 18.94
CA MET A 169 -30.39 -13.93 20.28
C MET A 169 -31.41 -13.48 21.34
N VAL A 170 -32.25 -12.50 21.02
CA VAL A 170 -33.33 -12.01 21.90
C VAL A 170 -34.42 -13.06 22.09
N ASN A 171 -34.83 -13.75 21.02
CA ASN A 171 -35.83 -14.81 21.13
C ASN A 171 -35.29 -16.06 21.85
N ALA A 172 -33.99 -16.35 21.74
CA ALA A 172 -33.33 -17.40 22.52
C ALA A 172 -33.27 -17.08 24.02
N GLN A 173 -33.29 -15.80 24.42
CA GLN A 173 -33.43 -15.40 25.82
C GLN A 173 -34.88 -15.53 26.33
N ASN A 174 -35.88 -15.32 25.47
CA ASN A 174 -37.29 -15.33 25.86
C ASN A 174 -37.90 -16.74 25.98
N THR A 175 -37.32 -17.76 25.35
CA THR A 175 -37.77 -19.16 25.50
C THR A 175 -37.21 -19.87 26.74
N ALA A 176 -36.36 -19.22 27.54
CA ALA A 176 -35.77 -19.76 28.76
C ALA A 176 -36.50 -19.33 30.05
N HIS A 177 -37.76 -18.87 29.94
CA HIS A 177 -38.52 -18.32 31.07
C HIS A 177 -39.93 -18.89 31.22
N ASP A 178 -40.09 -20.20 31.04
CA ASP A 178 -41.18 -20.94 31.68
C ASP A 178 -40.61 -22.20 32.38
N ASP A 179 -40.90 -22.27 33.69
CA ASP A 179 -40.70 -23.35 34.66
C ASP A 179 -39.30 -23.63 35.30
N VAL A 180 -39.02 -22.82 36.34
CA VAL A 180 -38.64 -23.18 37.72
C VAL A 180 -37.42 -24.12 37.97
N HIS A 181 -36.33 -23.48 38.40
CA HIS A 181 -35.22 -23.91 39.29
C HIS A 181 -34.54 -25.28 39.03
N THR A 182 -33.32 -25.27 38.47
CA THR A 182 -32.05 -25.57 39.19
C THR A 182 -30.85 -25.44 38.22
N GLU A 183 -29.77 -24.82 38.72
CA GLU A 183 -28.43 -24.61 38.14
C GLU A 183 -28.28 -23.61 36.97
N VAL A 184 -27.78 -22.44 37.36
CA VAL A 184 -27.20 -21.40 36.52
C VAL A 184 -25.88 -21.92 35.94
N GLU A 185 -25.85 -22.24 34.65
CA GLU A 185 -24.61 -22.26 33.89
C GLU A 185 -24.52 -21.01 33.01
N THR A 186 -23.87 -19.99 33.58
CA THR A 186 -23.33 -18.87 32.81
C THR A 186 -22.34 -19.40 31.77
N ALA A 187 -22.72 -19.39 30.50
CA ALA A 187 -21.76 -19.53 29.42
C ALA A 187 -20.76 -18.36 29.52
N PRO A 188 -19.46 -18.65 29.72
CA PRO A 188 -18.50 -17.63 30.10
C PRO A 188 -18.27 -16.68 28.94
N GLN A 189 -18.34 -15.38 29.23
CA GLN A 189 -17.76 -14.32 28.43
C GLN A 189 -16.36 -14.77 27.99
N LYS A 190 -16.19 -15.00 26.68
CA LYS A 190 -14.95 -15.47 26.07
C LYS A 190 -13.92 -14.35 26.12
N ASN A 191 -13.43 -14.09 27.33
CA ASN A 191 -12.28 -13.25 27.56
C ASN A 191 -11.08 -14.03 27.00
N PRO A 192 -10.38 -13.54 25.96
CA PRO A 192 -9.30 -14.29 25.35
C PRO A 192 -8.28 -14.65 26.41
N GLY A 193 -7.98 -15.94 26.58
CA GLY A 193 -7.12 -16.46 27.66
C GLY A 193 -5.72 -15.84 27.71
N TRP A 194 -5.27 -15.22 26.63
CA TRP A 194 -4.05 -14.41 26.53
C TRP A 194 -4.07 -13.17 27.44
N ALA A 195 -5.24 -12.58 27.71
CA ALA A 195 -5.36 -11.39 28.56
C ALA A 195 -4.91 -11.67 30.01
N LYS A 196 -5.22 -12.86 30.54
CA LYS A 196 -4.81 -13.28 31.90
C LYS A 196 -3.30 -13.51 32.04
N VAL A 197 -2.60 -13.75 30.93
CA VAL A 197 -1.14 -13.95 30.91
C VAL A 197 -0.42 -12.63 30.58
N ALA A 198 -1.01 -11.78 29.75
CA ALA A 198 -0.45 -10.48 29.38
C ALA A 198 -0.46 -9.49 30.55
N GLU A 199 -1.51 -9.47 31.38
CA GLU A 199 -1.62 -8.56 32.54
C GLU A 199 -0.42 -8.63 33.51
N PRO A 200 0.00 -9.80 34.03
CA PRO A 200 1.13 -9.88 34.95
C PRO A 200 2.48 -9.55 34.27
N ILE A 201 2.62 -9.85 32.98
CA ILE A 201 3.86 -9.57 32.22
C ILE A 201 4.02 -8.06 32.03
N VAL A 202 2.95 -7.36 31.62
CA VAL A 202 2.96 -5.91 31.45
C VAL A 202 3.24 -5.22 32.78
N ALA A 203 2.63 -5.68 33.88
CA ALA A 203 2.89 -5.15 35.21
C ALA A 203 4.37 -5.30 35.63
N LEU A 204 5.01 -6.45 35.35
CA LEU A 204 6.43 -6.67 35.63
C LEU A 204 7.35 -5.79 34.78
N VAL A 205 7.03 -5.57 33.50
CA VAL A 205 7.79 -4.68 32.62
C VAL A 205 7.74 -3.24 33.11
N VAL A 206 6.55 -2.75 33.50
CA VAL A 206 6.39 -1.40 34.06
C VAL A 206 7.15 -1.26 35.38
N LEU A 207 7.07 -2.24 36.28
CA LEU A 207 7.85 -2.26 37.53
C LEU A 207 9.35 -2.26 37.28
N TRP A 208 9.82 -2.98 36.26
CA TRP A 208 11.23 -3.04 35.92
C TRP A 208 11.75 -1.70 35.36
N ILE A 209 10.99 -1.06 34.47
CA ILE A 209 11.32 0.27 33.94
C ILE A 209 11.36 1.31 35.07
N LEU A 210 10.40 1.27 35.99
CA LEU A 210 10.37 2.17 37.15
C LEU A 210 11.52 1.92 38.12
N PHE A 211 11.93 0.66 38.29
CA PHE A 211 13.07 0.30 39.11
C PHE A 211 14.40 0.75 38.50
N ASP A 212 14.58 0.56 37.19
CA ASP A 212 15.77 1.05 36.46
C ASP A 212 15.86 2.57 36.52
N ALA A 213 14.72 3.26 36.30
CA ALA A 213 14.64 4.71 36.45
C ALA A 213 14.98 5.16 37.89
N LEU A 214 14.52 4.45 38.91
CA LEU A 214 14.79 4.78 40.31
C LEU A 214 16.26 4.54 40.69
N ILE A 215 16.88 3.44 40.25
CA ILE A 215 18.32 3.19 40.46
C ILE A 215 19.14 4.29 39.79
N LYS A 216 18.81 4.63 38.54
CA LYS A 216 19.52 5.65 37.78
C LYS A 216 19.38 7.06 38.37
N TYR A 217 18.30 7.33 39.10
CA TYR A 217 18.04 8.64 39.72
C TYR A 217 18.55 8.75 41.17
N VAL A 218 18.68 7.63 41.89
CA VAL A 218 19.11 7.61 43.30
C VAL A 218 20.60 7.34 43.48
N PHE A 219 21.25 6.65 42.54
CA PHE A 219 22.66 6.25 42.63
C PHE A 219 23.59 6.94 41.62
N HIS A 220 23.15 8.04 40.98
CA HIS A 220 23.99 8.88 40.14
C HIS A 220 24.03 10.33 40.60
#